data_AF-A0A1E3GMH7-F1
#
_entry.id   AF-A0A1E3GMH7-F1
#
_cell.length_a   1.000
_cell.length_b   1.000
_cell.length_c   1.000
_cell.angle_alpha   90.00
_cell.angle_beta   90.00
_cell.angle_gamma   90.00
#
_symmetry.space_group_name_H-M   'P 1'
#
loop_
_entity.id
_entity.type
_entity.pdbx_description
1 polymer ?
#
loop_
_entity_poly.entity_id
_entity_poly.type
_entity_poly.pdbx_seq_one_letter_code
_entity_poly.pdbx_strand_id
1 'polypeptide(L)' 'MPNQEVTLSDKEKEIVEEVQKMLGLSSIEETMEYLARERIQEMLAKLAGQELKSKRHLF' A
#
# COMPACT_ATOMS: atom_id res chain seq x y z
N MET A 1 1.12 -13.68 0.82
CA MET A 1 0.06 -13.17 1.72
C MET A 1 -1.00 -14.26 1.86
N PRO A 2 -1.74 -14.36 2.98
CA PRO A 2 -2.93 -15.22 3.01
C PRO A 2 -3.92 -14.78 1.92
N ASN A 3 -4.64 -15.72 1.34
CA ASN A 3 -5.65 -15.40 0.31
C ASN A 3 -6.83 -14.71 1.00
N GLN A 4 -6.97 -13.41 0.73
CA GLN A 4 -8.06 -12.57 1.23
C GLN A 4 -8.93 -12.18 0.03
N GLU A 5 -10.22 -12.46 0.12
CA GLU A 5 -11.17 -12.01 -0.89
C GLU A 5 -11.43 -10.50 -0.71
N VAL A 6 -11.34 -9.75 -1.80
CA VAL A 6 -11.55 -8.29 -1.83
C VAL A 6 -12.52 -7.98 -2.96
N THR A 7 -13.60 -7.29 -2.61
CA THR A 7 -14.56 -6.78 -3.59
C THR A 7 -14.22 -5.33 -3.90
N LEU A 8 -14.04 -5.01 -5.18
CA LEU A 8 -13.85 -3.66 -5.66
C LEU A 8 -15.14 -3.17 -6.31
N SER A 9 -15.48 -1.90 -6.10
CA SER A 9 -16.45 -1.21 -6.97
C SER A 9 -15.87 -1.04 -8.37
N ASP A 10 -16.74 -0.76 -9.35
CA ASP A 10 -16.32 -0.57 -10.75
C ASP A 10 -15.26 0.54 -10.88
N LYS A 11 -15.42 1.63 -10.14
CA LYS A 11 -14.47 2.75 -10.14
C LYS A 11 -13.14 2.39 -9.49
N GLU A 12 -13.16 1.65 -8.38
CA GLU A 12 -11.92 1.19 -7.74
C GLU A 12 -11.16 0.23 -8.67
N LYS A 13 -11.88 -0.64 -9.38
CA LYS A 13 -11.29 -1.54 -10.36
C LYS A 13 -10.62 -0.77 -11.50
N GLU A 14 -11.28 0.25 -12.06
CA GLU A 14 -10.72 1.09 -13.11
C GLU A 14 -9.40 1.74 -12.68
N ILE A 15 -9.36 2.31 -11.46
CA ILE A 15 -8.15 2.91 -10.90
C ILE A 15 -7.03 1.86 -10.76
N VAL A 16 -7.34 0.65 -10.31
CA VAL A 16 -6.35 -0.43 -10.18
C VAL A 16 -5.82 -0.86 -11.56
N GLU A 17 -6.66 -0.93 -12.58
CA GLU A 17 -6.25 -1.24 -13.96
C GLU A 17 -5.36 -0.14 -14.57
N GLU A 18 -5.61 1.13 -14.27
CA GLU A 18 -4.74 2.24 -14.67
C GLU A 18 -3.35 2.10 -14.03
N VAL A 19 -3.31 1.83 -12.73
CA VAL A 19 -2.06 1.60 -11.99
C VAL A 19 -1.32 0.38 -12.53
N GLN A 20 -2.03 -0.71 -12.80
CA GLN A 20 -1.46 -1.91 -13.40
C GLN A 20 -0.73 -1.58 -14.72
N LYS A 21 -1.39 -0.83 -15.62
CA LYS A 21 -0.80 -0.43 -16.90
C LYS A 21 0.40 0.50 -16.72
N MET A 22 0.31 1.46 -15.79
CA MET A 22 1.41 2.39 -15.50
C MET A 22 2.66 1.68 -14.98
N LEU A 23 2.48 0.65 -14.16
CA LEU A 23 3.58 -0.11 -13.55
C LEU A 23 4.02 -1.33 -14.39
N GLY A 24 3.26 -1.68 -15.44
CA GLY A 24 3.54 -2.83 -16.29
C GLY A 24 3.37 -4.17 -15.58
N LEU A 25 2.44 -4.25 -14.61
CA LEU A 25 2.22 -5.45 -13.81
C LEU A 25 1.29 -6.46 -14.51
N SER A 26 1.50 -7.73 -14.21
CA SER A 26 0.93 -8.85 -14.96
C SER A 26 -0.55 -9.08 -14.64
N SER A 27 -0.98 -8.75 -13.42
CA SER A 27 -2.37 -8.96 -12.99
C SER A 27 -2.85 -7.91 -11.97
N ILE A 28 -4.17 -7.87 -11.76
CA ILE A 28 -4.80 -7.04 -10.73
C ILE A 28 -4.33 -7.47 -9.34
N GLU A 29 -4.18 -8.77 -9.09
CA GLU A 29 -3.70 -9.31 -7.80
C GLU A 29 -2.27 -8.87 -7.51
N GLU A 30 -1.37 -8.92 -8.50
CA GLU A 30 0.00 -8.42 -8.36
C GLU A 30 0.01 -6.91 -8.06
N THR A 31 -0.88 -6.16 -8.71
CA THR A 31 -1.04 -4.72 -8.47
C THR A 31 -1.55 -4.44 -7.06
N MET A 32 -2.53 -5.21 -6.58
CA MET A 32 -3.05 -5.08 -5.21
C MET A 32 -1.99 -5.43 -4.17
N GLU A 33 -1.18 -6.47 -4.41
CA GLU A 33 -0.06 -6.82 -3.52
C GLU A 33 1.00 -5.71 -3.49
N TYR A 34 1.35 -5.15 -4.64
CA TYR A 34 2.27 -4.02 -4.75
C TYR A 34 1.76 -2.81 -3.93
N LEU A 35 0.52 -2.39 -4.18
CA LEU A 35 -0.09 -1.25 -3.48
C LEU A 35 -0.18 -1.46 -1.97
N ALA A 36 -0.53 -2.68 -1.52
CA ALA A 36 -0.57 -3.02 -0.11
C ALA A 36 0.83 -2.93 0.54
N ARG A 37 1.87 -3.41 -0.14
CA ARG A 37 3.26 -3.32 0.35
C ARG A 37 3.72 -1.88 0.48
N GLU A 38 3.49 -1.06 -0.54
CA GLU A 38 3.82 0.38 -0.51
C GLU A 38 3.15 1.08 0.67
N ARG A 39 1.85 0.80 0.91
CA ARG A 39 1.13 1.38 2.04
C ARG A 39 1.69 0.95 3.39
N ILE A 40 2.04 -0.33 3.55
CA ILE A 40 2.65 -0.85 4.78
C ILE A 40 4.00 -0.16 5.03
N GLN A 41 4.84 -0.03 4.00
CA GLN A 41 6.13 0.66 4.12
C GLN A 41 5.95 2.13 4.53
N GLU A 42 5.01 2.85 3.91
CA GLU A 42 4.69 4.23 4.27
C GLU A 42 4.24 4.35 5.74
N MET A 43 3.40 3.43 6.21
CA MET A 43 2.94 3.40 7.60
C MET A 43 4.09 3.14 8.58
N LEU A 44 4.97 2.18 8.28
CA LEU A 44 6.14 1.87 9.11
C LEU A 44 7.11 3.05 9.17
N ALA A 45 7.38 3.71 8.05
CA ALA A 45 8.23 4.91 8.01
C ALA A 45 7.64 6.05 8.85
N LYS A 46 6.32 6.27 8.77
CA LYS A 46 5.63 7.26 9.61
C LYS A 46 5.73 6.93 11.10
N LEU A 47 5.53 5.66 11.47
CA LEU A 47 5.63 5.21 12.85
C LEU A 47 7.05 5.43 13.40
N ALA A 48 8.07 4.99 12.67
CA ALA A 48 9.46 5.19 13.06
C ALA A 48 9.81 6.69 13.22
N GLY A 49 9.34 7.54 12.31
CA GLY A 49 9.50 8.99 12.41
C GLY A 49 8.80 9.60 13.63
N GLN A 50 7.62 9.10 14.00
CA GLN A 50 6.90 9.51 15.20
C GLN A 50 7.62 9.06 16.48
N GLU A 51 8.13 7.83 16.52
CA GLU A 51 8.89 7.32 17.67
C GLU A 51 10.18 8.13 17.90
N LEU A 52 10.91 8.48 16.84
CA LEU A 52 12.10 9.34 16.93
C LEU A 52 11.77 10.72 17.51
N LYS A 53 10.66 11.33 17.08
CA LYS A 53 10.19 12.62 17.62
C LYS A 53 9.80 12.51 19.10
N SER A 54 9.06 11.46 19.46
CA SER A 54 8.64 11.23 20.85
C SER A 54 9.84 11.10 21.79
N LYS A 55 10.86 10.33 21.41
CA LYS A 55 12.10 10.20 22.19
C LYS A 55 12.87 11.53 22.31
N ARG A 56 12.88 12.37 21.26
CA ARG A 56 13.58 13.66 21.28
C ARG A 56 12.97 14.69 22.24
N HIS A 57 11.71 14.53 22.63
CA HIS A 57 11.05 15.39 23.63
C HIS A 57 11.22 14.89 25.07
N LEU A 58 11.80 13.70 25.25
CA LEU A 58 12.07 13.08 26.56
C LEU A 58 13.52 13.29 27.04
N PHE A 59 14.32 14.06 26.29
CA PHE A 59 15.69 14.48 26.65
C PHE A 59 15.79 16.00 26.74
#